data_AF-A0A0J9EU93-F1
#
_entry.id   AF-A0A0J9EU93-F1
#
_cell.length_a   1.000
_cell.length_b   1.000
_cell.length_c   1.000
_cell.angle_alpha   90.00
_cell.angle_beta   90.00
_cell.angle_gamma   90.00
#
_symmetry.space_group_name_H-M   'P 1'
#
loop_
_entity.id
_entity.type
_entity.pdbx_description
1 polymer ?
#
loop_
_entity_poly.entity_id
_entity_poly.type
_entity_poly.pdbx_seq_one_letter_code
_entity_poly.pdbx_strand_id
1 'polypeptide(L)'
;MMKIESLHEIHFYQKSGNLIFFKAIFARLVCEIDEENHQFQHSVLDVIQVTAEFTLTTLFKYDVKTMTHHSHVTLTVRNTQLMMNIVKTLRSEYFENAAVL
;
A
#
# COMPACT_ATOMS: atom_id res chain seq x y z
N MET A 1 7.61 1.34 -23.38
CA MET A 1 7.13 -0.01 -23.75
C MET A 1 7.34 -0.92 -22.55
N MET A 2 6.31 -1.60 -22.07
CA MET A 2 6.41 -2.54 -20.93
C MET A 2 7.09 -3.84 -21.40
N LYS A 3 7.98 -4.42 -20.58
CA LYS A 3 8.67 -5.67 -20.89
C LYS A 3 7.75 -6.88 -20.66
N ILE A 4 7.89 -7.93 -21.48
CA ILE A 4 7.13 -9.18 -21.34
C ILE A 4 7.39 -9.86 -19.98
N GLU A 5 8.61 -9.72 -19.46
CA GLU A 5 9.01 -10.20 -18.12
C GLU A 5 8.12 -9.59 -17.02
N SER A 6 7.86 -8.29 -17.09
CA SER A 6 7.02 -7.58 -16.12
C SER A 6 5.56 -8.08 -16.13
N LEU A 7 5.03 -8.47 -17.28
CA LEU A 7 3.68 -9.05 -17.37
C LEU A 7 3.60 -10.43 -16.70
N HIS A 8 4.65 -11.24 -16.83
CA HIS A 8 4.73 -12.54 -16.15
C HIS A 8 4.81 -12.39 -14.64
N GLU A 9 5.61 -11.44 -14.15
CA GLU A 9 5.69 -11.14 -12.72
C GLU A 9 4.34 -10.68 -12.16
N ILE A 10 3.65 -9.77 -12.85
CA ILE A 10 2.31 -9.32 -12.44
C ILE A 10 1.35 -10.50 -12.35
N HIS A 11 1.32 -11.37 -13.37
CA HIS A 11 0.44 -12.54 -13.35
C HIS A 11 0.79 -13.50 -12.21
N PHE A 12 2.07 -13.74 -11.98
CA PHE A 12 2.55 -14.61 -10.89
C PHE A 12 2.11 -14.09 -9.52
N TYR A 13 2.35 -12.82 -9.22
CA TYR A 13 1.98 -12.24 -7.92
C TYR A 13 0.46 -12.11 -7.72
N GLN A 14 -0.31 -11.84 -8.78
CA GLN A 14 -1.77 -11.83 -8.69
C GLN A 14 -2.36 -13.20 -8.37
N LYS A 15 -1.71 -14.28 -8.82
CA LYS A 15 -2.17 -15.66 -8.60
C LYS A 15 -1.69 -16.24 -7.26
N SER A 16 -0.54 -15.81 -6.77
CA SER A 16 0.12 -16.48 -5.63
C SER A 16 -0.54 -16.19 -4.28
N GLY A 17 -1.15 -15.01 -4.10
CA GLY A 17 -1.79 -14.61 -2.84
C GLY A 17 -0.84 -14.56 -1.62
N ASN A 18 0.47 -14.71 -1.86
CA ASN A 18 1.50 -14.71 -0.83
C ASN A 18 1.86 -13.29 -0.42
N LEU A 19 2.26 -13.13 0.84
CA LEU A 19 2.90 -11.91 1.30
C LEU A 19 4.24 -11.72 0.57
N ILE A 20 4.47 -10.48 0.13
CA ILE A 20 5.62 -10.03 -0.62
C ILE A 20 6.79 -9.71 0.32
N PHE A 21 6.52 -9.10 1.48
CA PHE A 21 7.60 -8.72 2.39
C PHE A 21 8.13 -9.91 3.19
N PHE A 22 9.44 -9.91 3.40
CA PHE A 22 10.06 -10.89 4.27
C PHE A 22 9.71 -10.59 5.74
N LYS A 23 9.11 -11.57 6.42
CA LYS A 23 8.57 -11.40 7.79
C LYS A 23 9.57 -10.78 8.77
N ALA A 24 10.82 -11.25 8.78
CA ALA A 24 11.81 -10.76 9.74
C ALA A 24 12.21 -9.29 9.49
N ILE A 25 12.24 -8.86 8.22
CA ILE A 25 12.56 -7.48 7.86
C ILE A 25 11.37 -6.59 8.23
N PHE A 26 10.15 -7.03 7.91
CA PHE A 26 8.94 -6.29 8.25
C PHE A 26 8.74 -6.16 9.76
N ALA A 27 8.98 -7.22 10.53
CA ALA A 27 8.93 -7.18 11.99
C ALA A 27 9.92 -6.17 12.58
N ARG A 28 11.16 -6.12 12.07
CA ARG A 28 12.15 -5.12 12.51
C ARG A 28 11.68 -3.70 12.23
N LEU A 29 11.10 -3.46 11.05
CA LEU A 29 10.54 -2.16 10.69
C LEU A 29 9.42 -1.74 11.65
N VAL A 30 8.52 -2.66 12.02
CA VAL A 30 7.45 -2.37 12.99
C VAL A 30 8.04 -1.98 14.34
N CYS A 31 9.02 -2.72 14.86
CA CYS A 31 9.67 -2.39 16.13
C CYS A 31 10.44 -1.05 16.07
N GLU A 32 11.03 -0.71 14.93
CA GLU A 32 11.74 0.56 14.73
C GLU A 32 10.77 1.76 14.74
N ILE A 33 9.59 1.60 14.13
CA ILE A 33 8.54 2.62 14.09
C ILE A 33 7.85 2.78 15.45
N ASP A 34 7.69 1.69 16.21
CA ASP A 34 6.94 1.68 17.45
C ASP A 34 7.58 2.54 18.57
N GLU A 35 8.87 2.90 18.45
CA GLU A 35 9.70 3.75 19.36
C GLU A 35 9.78 3.28 20.84
N GLU A 36 8.70 2.75 21.41
CA GLU A 36 8.51 2.32 22.80
C GLU A 36 9.00 0.89 23.06
N ASN A 37 9.63 0.22 22.08
CA ASN A 37 10.15 -1.15 22.19
C ASN A 37 9.10 -2.15 22.70
N HIS A 38 7.84 -2.04 22.27
CA HIS A 38 6.84 -3.04 22.65
C HIS A 38 7.22 -4.41 22.11
N GLN A 39 7.06 -5.42 22.97
CA GLN A 39 7.17 -6.81 22.54
C GLN A 39 5.88 -7.22 21.86
N PHE A 40 5.87 -7.19 20.53
CA PHE A 40 4.74 -7.68 19.75
C PHE A 40 4.66 -9.21 19.79
N GLN A 41 3.44 -9.73 19.93
CA GLN A 41 3.17 -11.13 19.65
C GLN A 41 3.35 -11.41 18.15
N HIS A 42 3.81 -12.63 17.81
CA HIS A 42 3.98 -13.02 16.41
C HIS A 42 2.68 -12.91 15.60
N SER A 43 1.53 -13.28 16.19
CA SER A 43 0.22 -13.14 15.57
C SER A 43 -0.14 -11.69 15.24
N VAL A 44 0.25 -10.74 16.10
CA VAL A 44 0.03 -9.32 15.89
C VAL A 44 0.87 -8.82 14.71
N LEU A 45 2.15 -9.21 14.64
CA LEU A 45 3.03 -8.86 13.53
C LEU A 45 2.52 -9.41 12.19
N ASP A 46 2.00 -10.64 12.16
CA ASP A 46 1.39 -11.22 10.96
C ASP A 46 0.19 -10.40 10.49
N VAL A 47 -0.70 -9.99 11.41
CA VAL A 47 -1.88 -9.17 11.06
C VAL A 47 -1.48 -7.78 10.56
N ILE A 48 -0.48 -7.15 11.20
CA ILE A 48 0.04 -5.85 10.74
C ILE A 48 0.62 -6.00 9.33
N GLN A 49 1.39 -7.05 9.05
CA GLN A 49 1.97 -7.27 7.73
C GLN A 49 0.89 -7.48 6.66
N VAL A 50 -0.08 -8.37 6.93
CA VAL A 50 -1.21 -8.61 6.01
C VAL A 50 -1.94 -7.30 5.70
N THR A 51 -2.21 -6.49 6.73
CA THR A 51 -2.93 -5.23 6.57
C THR A 51 -2.12 -4.20 5.79
N ALA A 52 -0.82 -4.10 6.06
CA ALA A 52 0.07 -3.17 5.36
C ALA A 52 0.19 -3.52 3.87
N GLU A 53 0.42 -4.78 3.53
CA GLU A 53 0.55 -5.22 2.14
C GLU A 53 -0.76 -5.11 1.37
N PHE A 54 -1.90 -5.41 2.02
CA PHE A 54 -3.21 -5.19 1.42
C PHE A 54 -3.47 -3.71 1.12
N THR A 55 -3.09 -2.84 2.06
CA THR A 55 -3.22 -1.38 1.90
C THR A 55 -2.35 -0.88 0.76
N LEU A 56 -1.09 -1.30 0.69
CA LEU A 56 -0.16 -0.93 -0.38
C LEU A 56 -0.63 -1.46 -1.75
N THR A 57 -1.10 -2.70 -1.83
CA THR A 57 -1.65 -3.28 -3.07
C THR A 57 -2.85 -2.48 -3.56
N THR A 58 -3.72 -2.05 -2.64
CA THR A 58 -4.87 -1.20 -2.96
C THR A 58 -4.42 0.17 -3.48
N LEU A 59 -3.44 0.81 -2.82
CA LEU A 59 -2.86 2.08 -3.28
C LEU A 59 -2.26 1.95 -4.69
N PHE A 60 -1.44 0.92 -4.94
CA PHE A 60 -0.85 0.66 -6.26
C PHE A 60 -1.90 0.47 -7.35
N LYS A 61 -3.03 -0.19 -7.04
CA LYS A 61 -4.14 -0.35 -7.99
C LYS A 61 -4.74 1.00 -8.42
N TYR A 62 -4.87 1.95 -7.50
CA TYR A 62 -5.35 3.29 -7.83
C TYR A 62 -4.28 4.11 -8.57
N ASP A 63 -3.03 4.00 -8.16
CA ASP A 63 -1.90 4.65 -8.82
C ASP A 63 -1.77 4.24 -10.29
N VAL A 64 -1.96 2.94 -10.59
CA VAL A 64 -2.00 2.43 -11.97
C VAL A 64 -3.17 3.04 -12.76
N LYS A 65 -4.36 3.15 -12.15
CA LYS A 65 -5.51 3.80 -12.81
C LYS A 65 -5.21 5.27 -13.14
N THR A 66 -4.66 6.02 -12.20
CA THR A 66 -4.25 7.41 -12.38
C THR A 66 -3.19 7.55 -13.48
N MET A 67 -2.18 6.68 -13.49
CA MET A 67 -1.18 6.62 -14.55
C MET A 67 -1.82 6.39 -15.93
N THR A 68 -2.73 5.42 -16.05
CA THR A 68 -3.41 5.10 -17.32
C THR A 68 -4.34 6.22 -17.78
N HIS A 69 -4.97 6.95 -16.85
CA HIS A 69 -5.78 8.13 -17.17
C HIS A 69 -4.96 9.22 -17.87
N HIS A 70 -3.68 9.35 -17.51
CA HIS A 70 -2.74 10.26 -18.18
C HIS A 70 -2.01 9.64 -19.39
N SER A 71 -2.50 8.49 -19.91
CA SER A 71 -1.88 7.77 -21.04
C SER A 71 -0.40 7.41 -20.83
N HIS A 72 0.02 7.25 -19.57
CA HIS A 72 1.37 6.82 -19.21
C HIS A 72 1.41 5.31 -18.94
N VAL A 73 2.62 4.75 -19.09
CA VAL A 73 2.91 3.33 -18.80
C VAL A 73 3.94 3.13 -17.69
N THR A 74 4.46 4.25 -17.14
CA THR A 74 5.44 4.26 -16.06
C THR A 74 4.81 4.91 -14.84
N LEU A 75 4.78 4.19 -13.72
CA LEU A 75 4.32 4.73 -12.47
C LEU A 75 5.38 5.68 -11.89
N THR A 76 4.95 6.85 -11.41
CA THR A 76 5.84 7.83 -10.80
C THR A 76 5.32 8.26 -9.44
N VAL A 77 6.19 8.84 -8.61
CA VAL A 77 5.85 9.38 -7.28
C VAL A 77 4.70 10.40 -7.36
N ARG A 78 4.55 11.11 -8.48
CA ARG A 78 3.45 12.08 -8.68
C ARG A 78 2.07 11.41 -8.67
N ASN A 79 1.95 10.20 -9.18
CA ASN A 79 0.67 9.45 -9.17
C ASN A 79 0.27 9.12 -7.73
N THR A 80 1.23 8.59 -6.95
CA THR A 80 1.03 8.26 -5.53
C THR A 80 0.72 9.51 -4.71
N GLN A 81 1.44 10.62 -4.94
CA GLN A 81 1.17 11.90 -4.29
C GLN A 81 -0.26 12.39 -4.57
N LEU A 82 -0.72 12.30 -5.82
CA LEU A 82 -2.09 12.67 -6.18
C LEU A 82 -3.12 11.80 -5.45
N MET A 83 -2.93 10.48 -5.42
CA MET A 83 -3.85 9.58 -4.71
C MET A 83 -3.88 9.84 -3.21
N MET A 84 -2.73 10.06 -2.58
CA MET A 84 -2.66 10.38 -1.15
C MET A 84 -3.34 11.71 -0.83
N ASN A 85 -3.21 12.72 -1.71
CA ASN A 85 -3.91 13.99 -1.55
C ASN A 85 -5.43 13.83 -1.64
N ILE A 86 -5.93 13.04 -2.60
CA ILE A 86 -7.35 12.73 -2.72
C ILE A 86 -7.86 12.04 -1.45
N VAL A 87 -7.16 11.01 -0.97
CA VAL A 87 -7.54 10.29 0.26
C VAL A 87 -7.53 11.23 1.46
N LYS A 88 -6.52 12.11 1.58
CA LYS A 88 -6.43 13.09 2.67
C LYS A 88 -7.61 14.07 2.65
N THR A 89 -7.99 14.59 1.49
CA THR A 89 -9.12 15.50 1.33
C THR A 89 -10.44 14.82 1.69
N LEU A 90 -10.71 13.65 1.11
CA LEU A 90 -11.92 12.87 1.41
C LEU A 90 -12.02 12.52 2.90
N ARG A 91 -10.88 12.19 3.53
CA ARG A 91 -10.82 11.91 4.96
C ARG A 91 -11.19 13.15 5.78
N SER A 92 -10.66 14.34 5.43
CA SER A 92 -11.01 15.59 6.12
C SER A 92 -12.50 15.89 6.01
N GLU A 93 -13.05 15.83 4.80
CA GLU A 93 -14.48 16.08 4.56
C GLU A 93 -15.37 15.09 5.32
N TYR A 94 -15.01 13.81 5.36
CA TYR A 94 -15.81 12.81 6.07
C TYR A 94 -15.81 13.03 7.58
N PHE A 95 -14.65 13.33 8.19
CA PHE A 95 -14.57 13.57 9.64
C PHE A 95 -15.10 14.94 10.07
N GLU A 96 -14.99 15.96 9.22
CA GLU A 96 -15.65 17.25 9.45
C GLU A 96 -17.17 17.11 9.48
N ASN A 97 -17.74 16.36 8.54
CA ASN A 97 -19.19 16.10 8.51
C ASN A 97 -19.66 15.23 9.69
N ALA A 98 -18.84 14.29 10.16
CA ALA A 98 -19.18 13.45 11.32
C ALA A 98 -19.16 14.21 12.66
N ALA A 99 -18.41 15.33 12.76
CA ALA A 99 -18.32 16.15 13.96
C ALA A 99 -19.48 17.16 14.11
N VAL A 100 -20.32 17.32 13.08
CA VAL A 100 -21.48 18.25 13.07
C VAL A 100 -22.79 17.56 13.47
N LEU A 101 -22.77 16.23 13.62
CA LEU A 101 -23.89 15.38 14.09
C LEU A 101 -23.84 15.14 15.60
#